data_AF-A0A4Y7RX47-F1
#
_entry.id   AF-A0A4Y7RX47-F1
#
_cell.length_a   1.000
_cell.length_b   1.000
_cell.length_c   1.000
_cell.angle_alpha   90.00
_cell.angle_beta   90.00
_cell.angle_gamma   90.00
#
_symmetry.space_group_name_H-M   'P 1'
#
loop_
_entity.id
_entity.type
_entity.pdbx_description
1 polymer ?
#
loop_
_entity_poly.entity_id
_entity_poly.type
_entity_poly.pdbx_seq_one_letter_code
_entity_poly.pdbx_strand_id
1 'polypeptide(L)' 'MKLAFSTLGCPNFSWSEICSMAKDLGFKGIEVRGLGNEISAVRAQPFTEAQLPQTLKKLSELRLEVC' A
#
# COMPACT_ATOMS: atom_id res chain seq x y z
N MET A 1 9.93 -15.32 4.98
CA MET A 1 9.53 -14.05 5.63
C MET A 1 9.72 -12.92 4.64
N LYS A 2 8.71 -12.10 4.36
CA LYS A 2 8.83 -10.93 3.48
C LYS A 2 8.91 -9.68 4.36
N LEU A 3 9.86 -8.79 4.08
CA LEU A 3 9.91 -7.47 4.72
C LEU A 3 8.80 -6.61 4.12
N ALA A 4 7.98 -6.03 5.00
CA ALA A 4 6.85 -5.21 4.63
C ALA A 4 7.05 -3.75 5.05
N PHE A 5 6.63 -2.84 4.19
CA PHE A 5 6.64 -1.41 4.44
C PHE A 5 5.39 -1.02 5.24
N SER A 6 5.55 -0.54 6.47
CA SER A 6 4.42 -0.19 7.34
C SER A 6 3.94 1.23 7.06
N THR A 7 2.66 1.38 6.72
CA THR A 7 2.08 2.70 6.46
C THR A 7 1.97 3.57 7.71
N LEU A 8 2.10 2.96 8.91
CA LEU A 8 2.11 3.67 10.18
C LEU A 8 3.30 4.62 10.34
N GLY A 9 4.44 4.30 9.71
CA GLY A 9 5.63 5.17 9.72
C GLY A 9 5.52 6.39 8.82
N CYS A 10 4.51 6.45 7.93
CA CYS A 10 4.35 7.50 6.93
C CYS A 10 2.88 7.95 6.82
N PRO A 11 2.30 8.54 7.89
CA PRO A 11 0.88 8.88 7.92
C PRO A 11 0.45 9.92 6.87
N ASN A 12 1.39 10.74 6.39
CA ASN A 12 1.11 11.81 5.43
C ASN A 12 1.26 11.37 3.96
N PHE A 13 1.61 10.11 3.69
CA PHE A 13 1.93 9.65 2.35
C PHE A 13 0.68 9.08 1.68
N SER A 14 0.50 9.41 0.40
CA SER A 14 -0.50 8.79 -0.46
C SER A 14 -0.16 7.33 -0.76
N TRP A 15 -1.16 6.55 -1.17
CA TRP A 15 -0.96 5.16 -1.58
C TRP A 15 0.10 5.01 -2.69
N SER A 16 0.11 5.92 -3.65
CA SER A 16 1.11 5.95 -4.73
C SER A 16 2.52 6.20 -4.22
N GLU A 17 2.69 7.11 -3.24
CA GLU A 17 4.00 7.40 -2.65
C GLU A 17 4.51 6.21 -1.84
N ILE A 18 3.62 5.56 -1.07
CA ILE A 18 3.94 4.33 -0.34
C ILE A 18 4.38 3.23 -1.31
N CYS A 19 3.65 3.02 -2.41
CA CYS A 19 4.00 2.02 -3.42
C CYS A 19 5.36 2.30 -4.06
N SER A 20 5.63 3.57 -4.41
CA SER A 20 6.92 3.98 -4.97
C SER A 20 8.05 3.78 -3.97
N MET A 21 7.88 4.22 -2.72
CA MET A 21 8.86 4.02 -1.65
C MET A 21 9.14 2.56 -1.38
N ALA A 22 8.10 1.73 -1.24
CA ALA A 22 8.25 0.30 -0.98
C ALA A 22 9.08 -0.36 -2.10
N LYS A 23 8.83 0.02 -3.37
CA LYS A 23 9.62 -0.44 -4.51
C LYS A 23 11.07 0.06 -4.44
N ASP A 24 11.27 1.35 -4.25
CA ASP A 24 12.59 2.00 -4.32
C ASP A 24 13.50 1.54 -3.18
N LEU A 25 12.93 1.27 -2.00
CA LEU A 25 13.61 0.72 -0.84
C LEU A 25 13.76 -0.81 -0.89
N GLY A 26 13.21 -1.48 -1.92
CA GLY A 26 13.36 -2.92 -2.13
C GLY A 26 12.46 -3.81 -1.27
N PHE A 27 11.41 -3.26 -0.65
CA PHE A 27 10.40 -4.04 0.06
C PHE A 27 9.58 -4.89 -0.90
N LYS A 28 9.02 -5.98 -0.37
CA LYS A 28 8.16 -6.92 -1.11
C LYS A 28 6.73 -6.93 -0.59
N GLY A 29 6.52 -6.43 0.62
CA GLY A 29 5.21 -6.29 1.25
C GLY A 29 4.89 -4.83 1.59
N ILE A 30 3.61 -4.52 1.74
CA ILE A 30 3.11 -3.30 2.38
C ILE A 30 2.16 -3.76 3.49
N GLU A 31 2.43 -3.35 4.71
CA GLU A 31 1.55 -3.54 5.85
C GLU A 31 0.67 -2.29 5.97
N VAL A 32 -0.61 -2.44 5.65
CA VAL A 32 -1.57 -1.33 5.63
C VAL A 32 -2.23 -1.20 7.00
N ARG A 33 -1.83 -0.18 7.77
CA ARG A 33 -2.42 0.15 9.08
C ARG A 33 -3.37 1.36 9.03
N GLY A 34 -3.26 2.16 7.99
CA GLY A 34 -4.00 3.40 7.74
C GLY A 34 -3.40 4.13 6.53
N LEU A 35 -4.19 4.94 5.83
CA LEU A 35 -3.76 5.66 4.63
C LEU A 35 -4.24 7.12 4.69
N GLY A 36 -3.31 8.06 4.81
CA GLY A 36 -3.61 9.48 4.96
C GLY A 36 -4.41 9.77 6.24
N ASN A 37 -5.44 10.62 6.14
CA ASN A 37 -6.35 10.93 7.25
C ASN A 37 -7.36 9.80 7.54
N GLU A 38 -7.43 8.76 6.71
CA GLU A 38 -8.26 7.60 6.96
C GLU A 38 -7.43 6.49 7.64
N ILE A 39 -7.61 6.39 8.96
CA ILE A 39 -7.02 5.32 9.79
C ILE A 39 -7.62 3.95 9.41
N SER A 40 -8.79 3.91 8.77
CA SER A 40 -9.42 2.64 8.36
C SER A 40 -8.99 2.24 6.95
N ALA A 41 -8.05 1.29 6.87
CA ALA A 41 -7.63 0.64 5.62
C ALA A 41 -8.80 0.06 4.80
N VAL A 42 -9.93 -0.26 5.47
CA VAL A 42 -11.13 -0.86 4.87
C VAL A 42 -11.88 0.11 3.95
N ARG A 43 -11.76 1.42 4.18
CA ARG A 43 -12.41 2.46 3.35
C ARG A 43 -11.44 3.22 2.46
N ALA A 44 -10.15 3.06 2.70
CA ALA A 44 -9.13 3.69 1.91
C ALA A 44 -9.30 3.33 0.43
N GLN A 45 -9.29 4.37 -0.41
CA GLN A 45 -9.59 4.30 -1.84
C GLN A 45 -8.97 3.12 -2.62
N PRO A 46 -7.73 2.64 -2.37
CA PRO A 46 -7.19 1.52 -3.13
C PRO A 46 -7.90 0.17 -2.89
N PHE A 47 -8.61 -0.01 -1.78
CA PHE A 47 -9.24 -1.29 -1.41
C PHE A 47 -10.76 -1.31 -1.54
N THR A 48 -11.34 -0.29 -2.18
CA THR A 48 -12.77 -0.30 -2.55
C THR A 48 -13.03 -1.28 -3.69
N GLU A 49 -14.22 -1.89 -3.77
CA GLU A 49 -14.55 -2.90 -4.80
C GLU A 49 -14.28 -2.42 -6.23
N ALA A 50 -14.53 -1.13 -6.51
CA ALA A 50 -14.30 -0.54 -7.82
C ALA A 50 -12.81 -0.36 -8.18
N GLN A 51 -11.95 -0.12 -7.18
CA GLN A 51 -10.52 0.16 -7.37
C GLN A 51 -9.65 -1.08 -7.13
N LEU A 52 -10.15 -2.09 -6.42
CA LEU A 52 -9.40 -3.30 -6.05
C LEU A 52 -8.69 -3.96 -7.25
N PRO A 53 -9.31 -4.14 -8.43
CA PRO A 53 -8.63 -4.76 -9.58
C PRO A 53 -7.45 -3.93 -10.08
N GLN A 54 -7.59 -2.60 -10.04
CA GLN A 54 -6.55 -1.67 -10.48
C GLN A 54 -5.40 -1.64 -9.47
N THR A 55 -5.72 -1.65 -8.17
CA THR A 55 -4.73 -1.74 -7.09
C THR A 55 -3.95 -3.04 -7.16
N LEU A 56 -4.63 -4.18 -7.31
CA LEU A 56 -3.97 -5.49 -7.45
C LEU A 56 -3.06 -5.54 -8.67
N LYS A 57 -3.51 -5.01 -9.81
CA LYS A 57 -2.68 -4.91 -11.01
C LYS A 57 -1.43 -4.06 -10.75
N LYS A 58 -1.59 -2.91 -10.11
CA LYS A 58 -0.47 -2.00 -9.76
C LYS A 58 0.52 -2.68 -8.81
N LEU A 59 0.03 -3.36 -7.79
CA LEU A 59 0.86 -4.12 -6.84
C LEU A 59 1.64 -5.23 -7.57
N SER A 60 0.99 -5.96 -8.46
CA SER A 60 1.65 -6.99 -9.28
C SER A 60 2.72 -6.41 -10.21
N GLU A 61 2.46 -5.28 -10.87
CA GLU A 61 3.44 -4.58 -11.72
C GLU A 61 4.68 -4.15 -10.92
N LEU A 62 4.48 -3.74 -9.67
CA LEU A 62 5.54 -3.31 -8.76
C LEU A 62 6.19 -4.48 -8.00
N ARG A 63 5.66 -5.71 -8.15
CA ARG A 63 6.06 -6.90 -7.38
C ARG A 63 5.97 -6.68 -5.86
N LEU A 64 4.89 -6.00 -5.45
CA LEU A 64 4.52 -5.73 -4.08
C LEU A 64 3.27 -6.54 -3.72
N GLU A 65 3.17 -6.92 -2.46
CA GLU A 65 2.00 -7.60 -1.89
C GLU A 65 1.49 -6.85 -0.66
N VAL A 66 0.21 -6.98 -0.34
CA VAL A 66 -0.34 -6.47 0.92
C VAL A 66 -0.45 -7.65 1.89
N CYS A 67 0.05 -7.47 3.11
CA CYS A 67 0.09 -8.51 4.15
C CYS A 67 -0.55 -8.06 5.46
#